data_AF-A0A1S1D611-F1
#
_entry.id   AF-A0A1S1D611-F1
#
_cell.length_a   1.000
_cell.length_b   1.000
_cell.length_c   1.000
_cell.angle_alpha   90.00
_cell.angle_beta   90.00
_cell.angle_gamma   90.00
#
_symmetry.space_group_name_H-M   'P 1'
#
loop_
_entity.id
_entity.type
_entity.pdbx_description
1 polymer ?
#
loop_
_entity_poly.entity_id
_entity_poly.type
_entity_poly.pdbx_seq_one_letter_code
_entity_poly.pdbx_strand_id
1 'polypeptide(L)'
;MPAQNTAHTQPGTAYQSKPARRMHRRLLTPPLAQKNGIDPIQLILPLPKELPAELTPNGTAPATIADYLIARFYPNDPQIIYARFNTGEVRLDDGTILTGDSPYMPGERIWYFRELVDEPQLPSDMPVLYEDEHVLAIDKPHFLPTTPRGSYIAQTALTKLRVREQNPLLIPIHRLDRPTAGVLLFAKTVEARRPFQMMFQHRQVSKTYRAVAPVPADAAAAEQALSAEGLQVRSHIQKIRDQLQVQQLSEQECAAQGVEPNTLTTAKILRTFTPSAQAVAGWRAEPNREWALYDLAPHTGKTHQLRAHLNMLSAPILGDVLYPQVLPDAPDRPEYPLQLLAYSLHFEHPITGERVDLYSGRSLTAAS
;
A
#
# COMPACT_ATOMS: atom_id res chain seq x y z
N MET A 1 -42.60 54.73 -45.06
CA MET A 1 -43.23 53.89 -44.01
C MET A 1 -43.15 52.46 -44.53
N PRO A 2 -42.46 51.49 -43.90
CA PRO A 2 -42.14 51.35 -42.47
C PRO A 2 -40.62 51.18 -42.18
N ALA A 3 -40.33 50.81 -40.94
CA ALA A 3 -39.14 51.05 -40.15
C ALA A 3 -37.92 50.13 -40.39
N GLN A 4 -36.76 50.69 -40.05
CA GLN A 4 -35.45 50.06 -39.93
C GLN A 4 -35.47 48.99 -38.84
N ASN A 5 -34.99 47.79 -39.16
CA ASN A 5 -34.78 46.70 -38.21
C ASN A 5 -33.26 46.47 -38.10
N THR A 6 -32.65 47.00 -37.04
CA THR A 6 -31.25 46.78 -36.68
C THR A 6 -31.11 45.43 -35.98
N ALA A 7 -30.67 44.41 -36.72
CA ALA A 7 -30.21 43.15 -36.15
C ALA A 7 -28.70 43.21 -35.94
N HIS A 8 -28.29 43.24 -34.67
CA HIS A 8 -26.91 43.04 -34.24
C HIS A 8 -26.47 41.61 -34.56
N THR A 9 -25.44 41.48 -35.41
CA THR A 9 -24.72 40.24 -35.67
C THR A 9 -23.83 39.90 -34.47
N GLN A 10 -24.22 38.91 -33.66
CA GLN A 10 -23.29 38.24 -32.74
C GLN A 10 -22.42 37.24 -33.54
N PRO A 11 -21.10 37.20 -33.36
CA PRO A 11 -20.27 36.17 -33.96
C PRO A 11 -20.52 34.82 -33.28
N GLY A 12 -20.72 33.79 -34.10
CA GLY A 12 -21.00 32.43 -33.69
C GLY A 12 -19.95 31.87 -32.73
N THR A 13 -20.44 31.21 -31.69
CA THR A 13 -19.65 30.38 -30.78
C THR A 13 -19.08 29.20 -31.55
N ALA A 14 -17.78 29.27 -31.85
CA ALA A 14 -17.02 28.14 -32.36
C ALA A 14 -17.07 27.01 -31.31
N TYR A 15 -17.80 25.95 -31.62
CA TYR A 15 -17.79 24.69 -30.88
C TYR A 15 -16.38 24.10 -31.00
N GLN A 16 -15.50 24.41 -30.04
CA GLN A 16 -14.23 23.71 -29.90
C GLN A 16 -14.52 22.29 -29.43
N SER A 17 -14.32 21.33 -30.33
CA SER A 17 -14.30 19.92 -30.03
C SER A 17 -13.32 19.66 -28.88
N LYS A 18 -13.84 19.10 -27.78
CA LYS A 18 -13.03 18.59 -26.68
C LYS A 18 -12.01 17.58 -27.25
N PRO A 19 -10.71 17.71 -26.97
CA PRO A 19 -9.75 16.72 -27.44
C PRO A 19 -10.11 15.35 -26.84
N ALA A 20 -10.16 14.37 -27.75
CA ALA A 20 -10.54 13.00 -27.47
C ALA A 20 -9.73 12.41 -26.31
N ARG A 21 -10.42 11.62 -25.50
CA ARG A 21 -9.91 10.87 -24.35
C ARG A 21 -8.57 10.19 -24.66
N ARG A 22 -7.58 10.44 -23.79
CA ARG A 22 -6.33 9.70 -23.57
C ARG A 22 -6.40 8.27 -24.12
N MET A 23 -5.71 8.01 -25.22
CA MET A 23 -5.46 6.65 -25.67
C MET A 23 -4.73 5.88 -24.57
N HIS A 24 -5.19 4.67 -24.28
CA HIS A 24 -4.53 3.74 -23.38
C HIS A 24 -3.05 3.61 -23.76
N ARG A 25 -2.18 4.11 -22.89
CA ARG A 25 -0.74 3.90 -22.94
C ARG A 25 -0.50 2.39 -22.87
N ARG A 26 -0.20 1.75 -24.00
CA ARG A 26 0.45 0.43 -23.99
C ARG A 26 1.63 0.58 -23.04
N LEU A 27 1.62 -0.16 -21.93
CA LEU A 27 2.79 -0.23 -21.06
C LEU A 27 3.89 -0.84 -21.92
N LEU A 28 4.85 -0.01 -22.34
CA LEU A 28 6.08 -0.50 -22.95
C LEU A 28 6.73 -1.43 -21.91
N THR A 29 7.11 -2.62 -22.34
CA THR A 29 7.97 -3.49 -21.53
C THR A 29 9.23 -2.69 -21.19
N PRO A 30 9.62 -2.58 -19.91
CA PRO A 30 10.81 -1.83 -19.55
C PRO A 30 12.04 -2.34 -20.32
N PRO A 31 12.89 -1.44 -20.84
CA PRO A 31 14.10 -1.81 -21.61
C PRO A 31 15.21 -2.42 -20.73
N LEU A 32 15.02 -2.37 -19.41
CA LEU A 32 15.88 -2.99 -18.40
C LEU A 32 15.09 -4.10 -17.70
N ALA A 33 15.65 -5.31 -17.69
CA ALA A 33 15.11 -6.41 -16.88
C ALA A 33 15.26 -6.11 -15.39
N GLN A 34 14.39 -6.65 -14.54
CA GLN A 34 14.49 -6.47 -13.09
C GLN A 34 15.87 -6.86 -12.55
N LYS A 35 16.39 -6.08 -11.61
CA LYS A 35 17.64 -6.34 -10.90
C LYS A 35 17.31 -6.69 -9.46
N ASN A 36 17.65 -7.91 -9.01
CA ASN A 36 17.38 -8.39 -7.65
C ASN A 36 15.89 -8.24 -7.23
N GLY A 37 14.96 -8.53 -8.14
CA GLY A 37 13.51 -8.40 -7.91
C GLY A 37 12.96 -6.97 -7.93
N ILE A 38 13.80 -5.98 -8.22
CA ILE A 38 13.45 -4.56 -8.24
C ILE A 38 13.25 -4.12 -9.68
N ASP A 39 12.14 -3.41 -9.93
CA ASP A 39 11.83 -2.83 -11.24
C ASP A 39 12.70 -1.58 -11.49
N PRO A 40 13.12 -1.33 -12.75
CA PRO A 40 13.71 -0.05 -13.11
C PRO A 40 12.68 1.07 -12.94
N ILE A 41 13.15 2.27 -12.64
CA ILE A 41 12.33 3.47 -12.59
C ILE A 41 12.40 4.21 -13.92
N GLN A 42 11.29 4.83 -14.29
CA GLN A 42 11.22 5.74 -15.44
C GLN A 42 11.30 7.18 -14.96
N LEU A 43 12.06 8.01 -15.68
CA LEU A 43 12.12 9.45 -15.46
C LEU A 43 11.89 10.15 -16.80
N ILE A 44 10.88 11.03 -16.85
CA ILE A 44 10.71 11.96 -17.96
C ILE A 44 11.53 13.20 -17.63
N LEU A 45 12.49 13.53 -18.48
CA LEU A 45 13.35 14.69 -18.30
C LEU A 45 12.49 15.97 -18.34
N PRO A 46 12.46 16.78 -17.28
CA PRO A 46 11.59 17.95 -17.20
C PRO A 46 11.97 19.03 -18.23
N LEU A 47 10.99 19.87 -18.57
CA LEU A 47 11.26 21.06 -19.39
C LEU A 47 12.11 22.07 -18.60
N PRO A 48 12.93 22.92 -19.25
CA PRO A 48 13.77 23.89 -18.54
C PRO A 48 13.00 24.79 -17.57
N LYS A 49 11.77 25.17 -17.93
CA LYS A 49 10.85 25.97 -17.10
C LYS A 49 10.31 25.25 -15.85
N GLU A 50 10.44 23.93 -15.80
CA GLU A 50 9.98 23.06 -14.69
C GLU A 50 11.13 22.69 -13.75
N LEU A 51 12.37 22.98 -14.15
CA LEU A 51 13.54 22.74 -13.33
C LEU A 51 13.63 23.77 -12.19
N PRO A 52 14.08 23.35 -10.99
CA PRO A 52 14.50 24.28 -9.94
C PRO A 52 15.57 25.25 -10.46
N ALA A 53 15.54 26.50 -10.00
CA ALA A 53 16.49 27.54 -10.42
C ALA A 53 17.97 27.13 -10.22
N GLU A 54 18.23 26.32 -9.18
CA GLU A 54 19.53 25.74 -8.85
C GLU A 54 20.08 24.81 -9.95
N LEU A 55 19.21 24.18 -10.75
CA LEU A 55 19.55 23.29 -11.85
C LEU A 55 19.54 23.98 -13.22
N THR A 56 19.18 25.27 -13.26
CA THR A 56 19.17 26.10 -14.46
C THR A 56 19.83 27.44 -14.21
N PRO A 57 21.15 27.49 -13.93
CA PRO A 57 21.87 28.75 -13.91
C PRO A 57 21.65 29.46 -15.26
N ASN A 58 21.14 30.70 -15.20
CA ASN A 58 20.77 31.52 -16.36
C ASN A 58 19.61 30.98 -17.23
N GLY A 59 18.76 30.10 -16.71
CA GLY A 59 17.60 29.56 -17.45
C GLY A 59 17.96 28.55 -18.55
N THR A 60 19.21 28.06 -18.53
CA THR A 60 19.70 27.04 -19.47
C THR A 60 19.54 25.64 -18.88
N ALA A 61 19.16 24.67 -19.71
CA ALA A 61 19.09 23.28 -19.30
C ALA A 61 20.49 22.71 -19.02
N PRO A 62 20.62 21.66 -18.21
CA PRO A 62 21.85 20.88 -18.10
C PRO A 62 22.37 20.45 -19.48
N ALA A 63 23.69 20.38 -19.66
CA ALA A 63 24.27 19.99 -20.95
C ALA A 63 24.01 18.51 -21.24
N THR A 64 24.21 17.66 -20.23
CA THR A 64 24.01 16.21 -20.33
C THR A 64 22.95 15.69 -19.36
N ILE A 65 22.46 14.49 -19.64
CA ILE A 65 21.57 13.75 -18.73
C ILE A 65 22.30 13.44 -17.42
N ALA A 66 23.61 13.14 -17.48
CA ALA A 66 24.42 12.89 -16.29
C ALA A 66 24.49 14.11 -15.37
N ASP A 67 24.76 15.30 -15.91
CA ASP A 67 24.78 16.56 -15.15
C ASP A 67 23.47 16.78 -14.39
N TYR A 68 22.34 16.55 -15.09
CA TYR A 68 21.03 16.66 -14.47
C TYR A 68 20.84 15.67 -13.32
N LEU A 69 21.13 14.38 -13.54
CA LEU A 69 20.93 13.34 -12.53
C LEU A 69 21.83 13.54 -11.31
N ILE A 70 23.08 13.93 -11.52
CA ILE A 70 24.05 14.25 -10.47
C ILE A 70 23.53 15.41 -9.64
N ALA A 71 23.28 16.56 -10.28
CA ALA A 71 22.88 17.76 -9.57
C ALA A 71 21.53 17.60 -8.84
N ARG A 72 20.59 16.82 -9.41
CA ARG A 72 19.26 16.61 -8.83
C ARG A 72 19.24 15.62 -7.66
N PHE A 73 19.99 14.53 -7.75
CA PHE A 73 19.83 13.37 -6.86
C PHE A 73 21.09 12.99 -6.08
N TYR A 74 22.29 13.22 -6.64
CA TYR A 74 23.56 12.81 -6.05
C TYR A 74 24.63 13.92 -6.14
N PRO A 75 24.35 15.16 -5.69
CA PRO A 75 25.28 16.29 -5.87
C PRO A 75 26.60 16.07 -5.13
N ASN A 76 26.59 15.26 -4.07
CA ASN A 76 27.75 14.96 -3.23
C ASN A 76 28.47 13.66 -3.60
N ASP A 77 27.92 12.85 -4.52
CA ASP A 77 28.54 11.62 -4.99
C ASP A 77 28.23 11.34 -6.48
N PRO A 78 28.88 12.07 -7.40
CA PRO A 78 28.65 11.92 -8.84
C PRO A 78 29.02 10.55 -9.39
N GLN A 79 29.92 9.81 -8.73
CA GLN A 79 30.43 8.53 -9.21
C GLN A 79 29.33 7.47 -9.29
N ILE A 80 28.32 7.55 -8.41
CA ILE A 80 27.12 6.68 -8.47
C ILE A 80 26.42 6.79 -9.84
N ILE A 81 26.27 8.01 -10.37
CA ILE A 81 25.61 8.21 -11.66
C ILE A 81 26.51 7.76 -12.82
N TYR A 82 27.80 8.14 -12.80
CA TYR A 82 28.73 7.72 -13.85
C TYR A 82 28.88 6.20 -13.94
N ALA A 83 28.93 5.50 -12.80
CA ALA A 83 28.95 4.04 -12.78
C ALA A 83 27.77 3.43 -13.55
N ARG A 84 26.55 3.99 -13.41
CA ARG A 84 25.35 3.50 -14.13
C ARG A 84 25.42 3.70 -15.63
N PHE A 85 25.97 4.83 -16.08
CA PHE A 85 26.20 5.05 -17.51
C PHE A 85 27.27 4.09 -18.04
N ASN A 86 28.34 3.88 -17.29
CA ASN A 86 29.43 2.96 -17.66
C ASN A 86 28.98 1.49 -17.72
N THR A 87 28.01 1.08 -16.89
CA THR A 87 27.41 -0.26 -16.92
C THR A 87 26.28 -0.42 -17.94
N GLY A 88 25.90 0.66 -18.65
CA GLY A 88 24.79 0.65 -19.61
C GLY A 88 23.40 0.46 -18.98
N GLU A 89 23.27 0.85 -17.70
CA GLU A 89 22.05 0.75 -16.90
C GLU A 89 21.15 2.00 -17.00
N VAL A 90 21.46 2.91 -17.93
CA VAL A 90 20.61 4.05 -18.30
C VAL A 90 20.18 3.88 -19.76
N ARG A 91 18.87 3.76 -20.02
CA ARG A 91 18.35 3.44 -21.35
C ARG A 91 17.12 4.25 -21.76
N LEU A 92 16.92 4.42 -23.06
CA LEU A 92 15.68 4.95 -23.64
C LEU A 92 14.58 3.88 -23.75
N ASP A 93 13.35 4.31 -24.05
CA ASP A 93 12.17 3.44 -24.26
C ASP A 93 12.41 2.32 -25.29
N ASP A 94 13.27 2.55 -26.30
CA ASP A 94 13.62 1.59 -27.36
C ASP A 94 14.79 0.67 -27.01
N GLY A 95 15.38 0.83 -25.82
CA GLY A 95 16.54 0.06 -25.36
C GLY A 95 17.89 0.68 -25.68
N THR A 96 17.95 1.82 -26.37
CA THR A 96 19.20 2.54 -26.64
C THR A 96 19.92 2.84 -25.33
N ILE A 97 21.20 2.46 -25.26
CA ILE A 97 22.06 2.71 -24.09
C ILE A 97 22.55 4.15 -24.16
N LEU A 98 22.35 4.88 -23.07
CA LEU A 98 22.87 6.24 -22.89
C LEU A 98 24.24 6.20 -22.22
N THR A 99 25.06 7.21 -22.49
CA THR A 99 26.38 7.44 -21.89
C THR A 99 26.40 8.73 -21.08
N GLY A 100 27.45 8.96 -20.28
CA GLY A 100 27.60 10.19 -19.50
C GLY A 100 27.55 11.47 -20.33
N ASP A 101 27.99 11.40 -21.59
CA ASP A 101 28.01 12.52 -22.54
C ASP A 101 26.70 12.69 -23.32
N SER A 102 25.69 11.85 -23.07
CA SER A 102 24.42 11.93 -23.78
C SER A 102 23.72 13.26 -23.49
N PRO A 103 23.27 14.00 -24.53
CA PRO A 103 22.73 15.35 -24.36
C PRO A 103 21.42 15.31 -23.57
N TYR A 104 21.18 16.34 -22.77
CA TYR A 104 19.91 16.50 -22.08
C TYR A 104 18.79 16.87 -23.08
N MET A 105 17.84 15.96 -23.30
CA MET A 105 16.69 16.18 -24.19
C MET A 105 15.40 16.31 -23.38
N PRO A 106 14.86 17.52 -23.18
CA PRO A 106 13.63 17.71 -22.42
C PRO A 106 12.45 16.90 -22.97
N GLY A 107 11.69 16.25 -22.09
CA GLY A 107 10.55 15.38 -22.43
C GLY A 107 10.94 13.94 -22.79
N GLU A 108 12.22 13.65 -22.98
CA GLU A 108 12.70 12.30 -23.21
C GLU A 108 12.54 11.44 -21.96
N ARG A 109 12.21 10.16 -22.16
CA ARG A 109 12.06 9.21 -21.06
C ARG A 109 13.27 8.29 -20.99
N ILE A 110 13.89 8.29 -19.81
CA ILE A 110 14.98 7.39 -19.48
C ILE A 110 14.53 6.35 -18.44
N TRP A 111 15.22 5.22 -18.43
CA TRP A 111 15.04 4.11 -17.50
C TRP A 111 16.36 3.82 -16.80
N TYR A 112 16.33 3.69 -15.47
CA TYR A 112 17.50 3.34 -14.67
C TYR A 112 17.09 2.74 -13.31
N PHE A 113 18.05 2.22 -12.54
CA PHE A 113 17.81 1.75 -11.17
C PHE A 113 18.13 2.83 -10.14
N ARG A 114 17.27 2.98 -9.14
CA ARG A 114 17.56 3.83 -7.98
C ARG A 114 18.65 3.18 -7.12
N GLU A 115 19.51 4.00 -6.52
CA GLU A 115 20.41 3.51 -5.48
C GLU A 115 19.61 2.96 -4.31
N LEU A 116 20.00 1.79 -3.84
CA LEU A 116 19.47 1.22 -2.62
C LEU A 116 20.41 1.66 -1.49
N VAL A 117 19.86 2.37 -0.52
CA VAL A 117 20.55 2.56 0.76
C VAL A 117 20.63 1.19 1.43
N ASP A 118 21.63 0.97 2.28
CA ASP A 118 21.70 -0.23 3.11
C ASP A 118 20.43 -0.33 3.99
N GLU A 119 19.53 -1.22 3.61
CA GLU A 119 18.28 -1.46 4.33
C GLU A 119 18.51 -2.45 5.48
N PRO A 120 17.93 -2.22 6.66
CA PRO A 120 18.03 -3.17 7.75
C PRO A 120 17.36 -4.48 7.37
N GLN A 121 17.95 -5.61 7.76
CA GLN A 121 17.36 -6.91 7.49
C GLN A 121 16.04 -7.07 8.27
N LEU A 122 14.97 -7.38 7.54
CA LEU A 122 13.66 -7.65 8.10
C LEU A 122 13.35 -9.15 8.09
N PRO A 123 12.42 -9.62 8.96
CA PRO A 123 11.90 -10.98 8.90
C PRO A 123 11.55 -11.39 7.47
N SER A 124 11.90 -12.63 7.11
CA SER A 124 11.78 -13.14 5.74
C SER A 124 11.15 -14.52 5.65
N ASP A 125 10.77 -15.09 6.79
CA ASP A 125 9.98 -16.31 6.88
C ASP A 125 8.61 -16.05 6.23
N MET A 126 8.42 -16.54 5.01
CA MET A 126 7.16 -16.45 4.27
C MET A 126 6.76 -17.84 3.79
N PRO A 127 6.33 -18.75 4.69
CA PRO A 127 5.85 -20.08 4.30
C PRO A 127 4.80 -19.97 3.19
N VAL A 128 4.90 -20.86 2.20
CA VAL A 128 3.88 -20.99 1.15
C VAL A 128 2.68 -21.72 1.75
N LEU A 129 1.50 -21.10 1.64
CA LEU A 129 0.24 -21.66 2.13
C LEU A 129 -0.52 -22.37 1.01
N TYR A 130 -0.39 -21.87 -0.21
CA TYR A 130 -1.03 -22.40 -1.41
C TYR A 130 -0.29 -21.88 -2.64
N GLU A 131 -0.17 -22.71 -3.67
CA GLU A 131 0.43 -22.32 -4.93
C GLU A 131 -0.12 -23.15 -6.08
N ASP A 132 -0.46 -22.49 -7.19
CA ASP A 132 -0.77 -23.12 -8.47
C ASP A 132 -0.07 -22.37 -9.62
N GLU A 133 -0.52 -22.54 -10.86
CA GLU A 133 0.01 -21.85 -12.02
C GLU A 133 -0.13 -20.32 -11.94
N HIS A 134 -1.23 -19.83 -11.37
CA HIS A 134 -1.69 -18.45 -11.46
C HIS A 134 -1.49 -17.64 -10.18
N VAL A 135 -1.51 -18.27 -9.01
CA VAL A 135 -1.47 -17.58 -7.72
C VAL A 135 -0.50 -18.24 -6.74
N LEU A 136 0.12 -17.40 -5.91
CA LEU A 136 0.95 -17.78 -4.78
C LEU A 136 0.37 -17.14 -3.52
N ALA A 137 0.08 -17.95 -2.50
CA ALA A 137 -0.29 -17.51 -1.17
C ALA A 137 0.85 -17.74 -0.19
N ILE A 138 1.19 -16.73 0.61
CA ILE A 138 2.21 -16.83 1.65
C ILE A 138 1.69 -16.38 3.00
N ASP A 139 2.34 -16.84 4.06
CA ASP A 139 2.13 -16.35 5.42
C ASP A 139 3.16 -15.26 5.77
N LYS A 140 2.77 -13.99 5.58
CA LYS A 140 3.67 -12.83 5.73
C LYS A 140 4.01 -12.59 7.21
N PRO A 141 5.28 -12.37 7.57
CA PRO A 141 5.63 -12.03 8.95
C PRO A 141 5.24 -10.60 9.29
N HIS A 142 5.22 -10.28 10.59
CA HIS A 142 5.15 -8.91 11.06
C HIS A 142 6.37 -8.11 10.57
N PHE A 143 6.24 -6.78 10.55
CA PHE A 143 7.29 -5.82 10.19
C PHE A 143 7.77 -5.81 8.73
N LEU A 144 7.45 -6.83 7.92
CA LEU A 144 7.80 -6.87 6.50
C LEU A 144 6.77 -6.09 5.65
N PRO A 145 7.17 -5.03 4.92
CA PRO A 145 6.30 -4.34 3.96
C PRO A 145 5.89 -5.26 2.81
N THR A 146 4.67 -5.09 2.30
CA THR A 146 4.20 -5.85 1.12
C THR A 146 4.92 -5.43 -0.18
N THR A 147 5.07 -4.12 -0.41
CA THR A 147 5.64 -3.53 -1.64
C THR A 147 6.67 -2.47 -1.33
N PRO A 148 7.62 -2.19 -2.26
CA PRO A 148 8.56 -1.08 -2.16
C PRO A 148 7.89 0.26 -1.84
N ARG A 149 8.31 0.93 -0.76
CA ARG A 149 7.89 2.28 -0.39
C ARG A 149 8.82 2.88 0.66
N GLY A 150 9.13 4.17 0.50
CA GLY A 150 9.91 4.92 1.50
C GLY A 150 11.34 4.39 1.59
N SER A 151 11.76 4.04 2.81
CA SER A 151 13.07 3.48 3.12
C SER A 151 13.23 1.99 2.79
N TYR A 152 12.16 1.29 2.40
CA TYR A 152 12.20 -0.14 2.09
C TYR A 152 11.87 -0.39 0.63
N ILE A 153 12.85 -0.82 -0.15
CA ILE A 153 12.74 -1.19 -1.55
C ILE A 153 13.09 -2.67 -1.71
N ALA A 154 14.25 -3.09 -1.20
CA ALA A 154 14.71 -4.47 -1.24
C ALA A 154 14.04 -5.35 -0.17
N GLN A 155 13.83 -4.81 1.04
CA GLN A 155 13.29 -5.52 2.19
C GLN A 155 11.76 -5.52 2.18
N THR A 156 11.16 -6.07 1.12
CA THR A 156 9.71 -6.22 0.99
C THR A 156 9.32 -7.62 0.55
N ALA A 157 8.10 -8.05 0.87
CA ALA A 157 7.60 -9.36 0.47
C ALA A 157 7.69 -9.55 -1.05
N LEU A 158 7.24 -8.56 -1.83
CA LEU A 158 7.31 -8.59 -3.30
C LEU A 158 8.74 -8.80 -3.81
N THR A 159 9.69 -7.97 -3.39
CA THR A 159 11.06 -8.03 -3.88
C THR A 159 11.74 -9.35 -3.50
N LYS A 160 11.59 -9.78 -2.24
CA LYS A 160 12.14 -11.04 -1.75
C LYS A 160 11.54 -12.24 -2.48
N LEU A 161 10.23 -12.26 -2.72
CA LEU A 161 9.56 -13.36 -3.43
C LEU A 161 9.93 -13.43 -4.90
N ARG A 162 10.08 -12.30 -5.61
CA ARG A 162 10.56 -12.30 -6.99
C ARG A 162 11.92 -12.98 -7.15
N VAL A 163 12.82 -12.77 -6.18
CA VAL A 163 14.14 -13.43 -6.14
C VAL A 163 13.99 -14.90 -5.74
N ARG A 164 13.28 -15.19 -4.64
CA ARG A 164 13.12 -16.54 -4.09
C ARG A 164 12.44 -17.50 -5.07
N GLU A 165 11.34 -17.05 -5.69
CA GLU A 165 10.55 -17.83 -6.65
C GLU A 165 11.04 -17.71 -8.10
N GLN A 166 12.10 -16.92 -8.33
CA GLN A 166 12.64 -16.63 -9.67
C GLN A 166 11.58 -16.14 -10.67
N ASN A 167 10.56 -15.44 -10.18
CA ASN A 167 9.41 -15.00 -10.97
C ASN A 167 9.28 -13.46 -10.95
N PRO A 168 9.74 -12.75 -11.98
CA PRO A 168 9.64 -11.29 -12.05
C PRO A 168 8.20 -10.78 -12.26
N LEU A 169 7.28 -11.65 -12.69
CA LEU A 169 5.89 -11.30 -12.97
C LEU A 169 5.03 -11.23 -11.71
N LEU A 170 5.54 -11.72 -10.57
CA LEU A 170 4.87 -11.64 -9.28
C LEU A 170 4.42 -10.20 -9.00
N ILE A 171 3.15 -10.06 -8.64
CA ILE A 171 2.58 -8.83 -8.08
C ILE A 171 1.61 -9.18 -6.94
N PRO A 172 1.54 -8.36 -5.87
CA PRO A 172 0.55 -8.58 -4.83
C PRO A 172 -0.86 -8.32 -5.37
N ILE A 173 -1.81 -9.20 -5.05
CA ILE A 173 -3.23 -9.05 -5.38
C ILE A 173 -3.91 -8.08 -4.41
N HIS A 174 -3.53 -8.15 -3.14
CA HIS A 174 -3.92 -7.23 -2.08
C HIS A 174 -2.71 -6.89 -1.22
N ARG A 175 -2.87 -5.99 -0.25
CA ARG A 175 -1.77 -5.58 0.64
C ARG A 175 -2.13 -5.77 2.10
N LEU A 176 -1.13 -6.12 2.89
CA LEU A 176 -1.16 -5.97 4.34
C LEU A 176 -0.21 -4.81 4.72
N ASP A 177 -0.57 -4.10 5.78
CA ASP A 177 0.30 -3.08 6.34
C ASP A 177 1.57 -3.73 6.90
N ARG A 178 2.67 -2.96 6.95
CA ARG A 178 3.97 -3.44 7.42
C ARG A 178 3.89 -4.20 8.77
N PRO A 179 3.23 -3.69 9.82
CA PRO A 179 3.15 -4.39 11.10
C PRO A 179 2.18 -5.58 11.12
N THR A 180 1.30 -5.75 10.13
CA THR A 180 0.29 -6.83 10.12
C THR A 180 0.87 -8.10 9.50
N ALA A 181 0.74 -9.25 10.18
CA ALA A 181 1.12 -10.55 9.63
C ALA A 181 -0.06 -11.29 8.99
N GLY A 182 0.21 -12.42 8.33
CA GLY A 182 -0.82 -13.37 7.91
C GLY A 182 -0.90 -13.55 6.39
N VAL A 183 -2.03 -14.10 5.95
CA VAL A 183 -2.24 -14.56 4.56
C VAL A 183 -2.14 -13.39 3.57
N LEU A 184 -1.27 -13.55 2.56
CA LEU A 184 -1.07 -12.58 1.49
C LEU A 184 -0.97 -13.29 0.12
N LEU A 185 -1.77 -12.82 -0.84
CA LEU A 185 -1.81 -13.38 -2.20
C LEU A 185 -0.99 -12.57 -3.21
N PHE A 186 -0.32 -13.28 -4.11
CA PHE A 186 0.40 -12.76 -5.27
C PHE A 186 -0.08 -13.46 -6.55
N ALA A 187 -0.30 -12.69 -7.62
CA ALA A 187 -0.50 -13.23 -8.95
C ALA A 187 0.86 -13.61 -9.56
N LYS A 188 1.00 -14.85 -10.04
CA LYS A 188 2.21 -15.39 -10.66
C LYS A 188 2.32 -15.07 -12.15
N THR A 189 1.19 -14.87 -12.83
CA THR A 189 1.13 -14.60 -14.27
C THR A 189 0.44 -13.26 -14.58
N VAL A 190 0.58 -12.77 -15.81
CA VAL A 190 0.00 -11.48 -16.24
C VAL A 190 -1.52 -11.60 -16.36
N GLU A 191 -2.02 -12.71 -16.88
CA GLU A 191 -3.44 -12.99 -17.05
C GLU A 191 -4.17 -13.16 -15.71
N ALA A 192 -3.50 -13.64 -14.67
CA ALA A 192 -4.08 -13.78 -13.34
C ALA A 192 -4.34 -12.44 -12.61
N ARG A 193 -3.61 -11.39 -12.98
CA ARG A 193 -3.64 -10.10 -12.25
C ARG A 193 -5.04 -9.52 -12.13
N ARG A 194 -5.72 -9.35 -13.28
CA ARG A 194 -7.02 -8.68 -13.34
C ARG A 194 -8.13 -9.51 -12.67
N PRO A 195 -8.34 -10.80 -12.99
CA PRO A 195 -9.38 -11.61 -12.35
C PRO A 195 -9.29 -11.60 -10.82
N PHE A 196 -8.08 -11.83 -10.28
CA PHE A 196 -7.88 -11.81 -8.83
C PHE A 196 -8.06 -10.42 -8.20
N GLN A 197 -7.60 -9.34 -8.83
CA GLN A 197 -7.84 -7.99 -8.31
C GLN A 197 -9.33 -7.62 -8.33
N MET A 198 -10.06 -7.99 -9.38
CA MET A 198 -11.49 -7.75 -9.49
C MET A 198 -12.27 -8.52 -8.40
N MET A 199 -11.85 -9.75 -8.07
CA MET A 199 -12.45 -10.54 -6.99
C MET A 199 -12.43 -9.80 -5.64
N PHE A 200 -11.30 -9.17 -5.29
CA PHE A 200 -11.20 -8.33 -4.08
C PHE A 200 -12.03 -7.05 -4.20
N GLN A 201 -12.02 -6.40 -5.38
CA GLN A 201 -12.79 -5.18 -5.63
C GLN A 201 -14.30 -5.40 -5.51
N HIS A 202 -14.79 -6.55 -6.01
CA HIS A 202 -16.17 -6.98 -5.95
C HIS A 202 -16.55 -7.63 -4.61
N ARG A 203 -15.61 -7.69 -3.66
CA ARG A 203 -15.84 -8.25 -2.31
C ARG A 203 -16.28 -9.71 -2.33
N GLN A 204 -15.77 -10.47 -3.29
CA GLN A 204 -16.02 -11.91 -3.43
C GLN A 204 -15.08 -12.77 -2.56
N VAL A 205 -14.27 -12.12 -1.72
CA VAL A 205 -13.33 -12.77 -0.80
C VAL A 205 -13.83 -12.56 0.63
N SER A 206 -14.09 -13.66 1.33
CA SER A 206 -14.28 -13.63 2.77
C SER A 206 -12.91 -13.49 3.44
N LYS A 207 -12.79 -12.54 4.37
CA LYS A 207 -11.55 -12.25 5.09
C LYS A 207 -11.85 -12.26 6.56
N THR A 208 -11.00 -12.96 7.31
CA THR A 208 -11.07 -12.94 8.77
C THR A 208 -9.72 -12.54 9.33
N TYR A 209 -9.74 -11.61 10.26
CA TYR A 209 -8.57 -11.15 11.00
C TYR A 209 -8.74 -11.48 12.46
N ARG A 210 -7.67 -11.91 13.11
CA ARG A 210 -7.63 -12.03 14.57
C ARG A 210 -6.94 -10.83 15.17
N ALA A 211 -7.44 -10.33 16.30
CA ALA A 211 -6.80 -9.24 17.02
C ALA A 211 -6.85 -9.44 18.54
N VAL A 212 -5.84 -8.94 19.24
CA VAL A 212 -5.88 -8.80 20.71
C VAL A 212 -6.12 -7.34 21.04
N ALA A 213 -7.22 -7.06 21.71
CA ALA A 213 -7.60 -5.73 22.13
C ALA A 213 -8.41 -5.81 23.44
N PRO A 214 -8.57 -4.71 24.18
CA PRO A 214 -9.45 -4.71 25.33
C PRO A 214 -10.89 -5.04 24.97
N VAL A 215 -11.70 -5.50 25.92
CA VAL A 215 -13.16 -5.51 25.77
C VAL A 215 -13.66 -4.06 25.58
N PRO A 216 -14.67 -3.79 24.73
CA PRO A 216 -15.19 -2.44 24.53
C PRO A 216 -15.64 -1.84 25.86
N ALA A 217 -15.37 -0.55 26.08
CA ALA A 217 -15.76 0.11 27.32
C ALA A 217 -17.29 0.30 27.43
N ASP A 218 -17.97 0.39 26.29
CA ASP A 218 -19.42 0.44 26.22
C ASP A 218 -20.01 -0.98 26.38
N ALA A 219 -20.89 -1.16 27.37
CA ALA A 219 -21.44 -2.46 27.74
C ALA A 219 -22.32 -3.06 26.62
N ALA A 220 -23.08 -2.24 25.91
CA ALA A 220 -23.93 -2.71 24.81
C ALA A 220 -23.08 -3.18 23.63
N ALA A 221 -22.01 -2.45 23.30
CA ALA A 221 -21.03 -2.85 22.28
C ALA A 221 -20.32 -4.15 22.67
N ALA A 222 -19.95 -4.31 23.95
CA ALA A 222 -19.34 -5.54 24.46
C ALA A 222 -20.30 -6.74 24.35
N GLU A 223 -21.56 -6.57 24.77
CA GLU A 223 -22.61 -7.60 24.66
C GLU A 223 -22.85 -8.02 23.19
N GLN A 224 -22.96 -7.04 22.28
CA GLN A 224 -23.09 -7.31 20.85
C GLN A 224 -21.87 -8.00 20.26
N ALA A 225 -20.66 -7.64 20.70
CA ALA A 225 -19.44 -8.30 20.24
C ALA A 225 -19.32 -9.75 20.74
N LEU A 226 -19.90 -10.08 21.91
CA LEU A 226 -19.98 -11.44 22.44
C LEU A 226 -21.11 -12.27 21.83
N SER A 227 -22.05 -11.64 21.10
CA SER A 227 -23.17 -12.33 20.47
C SER A 227 -22.74 -13.18 19.27
N ALA A 228 -23.61 -14.11 18.85
CA ALA A 228 -23.37 -14.93 17.68
C ALA A 228 -23.27 -14.11 16.37
N GLU A 229 -23.98 -12.99 16.30
CA GLU A 229 -24.01 -12.06 15.16
C GLU A 229 -22.78 -11.16 15.12
N GLY A 230 -22.28 -10.75 16.29
CA GLY A 230 -21.18 -9.81 16.44
C GLY A 230 -21.59 -8.35 16.28
N LEU A 231 -20.73 -7.46 16.74
CA LEU A 231 -20.91 -6.00 16.64
C LEU A 231 -20.63 -5.52 15.22
N GLN A 232 -21.55 -4.77 14.62
CA GLN A 232 -21.34 -4.10 13.34
C GLN A 232 -20.72 -2.72 13.58
N VAL A 233 -19.47 -2.53 13.18
CA VAL A 233 -18.75 -1.26 13.31
C VAL A 233 -18.73 -0.56 11.97
N ARG A 234 -19.37 0.61 11.90
CA ARG A 234 -19.49 1.44 10.70
C ARG A 234 -18.90 2.81 10.96
N SER A 235 -18.20 3.36 9.97
CA SER A 235 -17.65 4.70 10.03
C SER A 235 -17.30 5.21 8.63
N HIS A 236 -17.06 6.51 8.50
CA HIS A 236 -16.38 7.05 7.33
C HIS A 236 -14.88 7.20 7.60
N ILE A 237 -14.05 6.59 6.76
CA ILE A 237 -12.58 6.68 6.83
C ILE A 237 -12.04 7.40 5.60
N GLN A 238 -11.19 8.40 5.84
CA GLN A 238 -10.44 9.11 4.81
C GLN A 238 -8.95 9.10 5.14
N LYS A 239 -8.11 8.75 4.15
CA LYS A 239 -6.66 8.87 4.28
C LYS A 239 -6.23 10.26 3.83
N ILE A 240 -5.75 11.08 4.76
CA ILE A 240 -5.12 12.36 4.47
C ILE A 240 -3.63 12.13 4.19
N ARG A 241 -3.09 12.83 3.17
CA ARG A 241 -1.67 12.79 2.84
C ARG A 241 -0.85 13.36 4.01
N ASP A 242 0.32 12.79 4.26
CA ASP A 242 1.28 13.21 5.30
C ASP A 242 0.81 13.06 6.76
N GLN A 243 -0.45 12.65 6.98
CA GLN A 243 -0.90 12.17 8.29
C GLN A 243 -0.64 10.66 8.40
N LEU A 244 -0.24 10.17 9.59
CA LEU A 244 0.01 8.74 9.82
C LEU A 244 -1.30 7.98 10.11
N GLN A 245 -2.17 8.54 10.94
CA GLN A 245 -3.52 8.01 11.17
C GLN A 245 -4.43 8.29 9.97
N VAL A 246 -5.59 7.62 9.94
CA VAL A 246 -6.72 8.02 9.10
C VAL A 246 -7.61 8.99 9.86
N GLN A 247 -8.27 9.89 9.12
CA GLN A 247 -9.41 10.61 9.67
C GLN A 247 -10.61 9.68 9.66
N GLN A 248 -11.31 9.61 10.79
CA GLN A 248 -12.48 8.76 10.99
C GLN A 248 -13.63 9.60 11.52
N LEU A 249 -14.82 9.38 10.97
CA LEU A 249 -16.09 9.92 11.47
C LEU A 249 -16.98 8.76 11.87
N SER A 250 -17.52 8.81 13.09
CA SER A 250 -18.58 7.92 13.56
C SER A 250 -19.86 8.09 12.73
N GLU A 251 -20.82 7.17 12.87
CA GLU A 251 -22.11 7.29 12.16
C GLU A 251 -22.89 8.55 12.55
N GLN A 252 -22.80 8.98 13.81
CA GLN A 252 -23.44 10.21 14.27
C GLN A 252 -22.81 11.45 13.62
N GLU A 253 -21.48 11.51 13.54
CA GLU A 253 -20.76 12.60 12.86
C GLU A 253 -20.99 12.59 11.35
N CYS A 254 -21.09 11.40 10.75
CA CYS A 254 -21.47 11.21 9.34
C CYS A 254 -22.83 11.85 9.05
N ALA A 255 -23.84 11.54 9.87
CA ALA A 255 -25.18 12.11 9.75
C ALA A 255 -25.17 13.64 9.90
N ALA A 256 -24.40 14.17 10.87
CA ALA A 256 -24.28 15.61 11.10
C ALA A 256 -23.60 16.35 9.94
N GLN A 257 -22.70 15.70 9.21
CA GLN A 257 -21.95 16.30 8.10
C GLN A 257 -22.53 15.96 6.71
N GLY A 258 -23.62 15.18 6.64
CA GLY A 258 -24.23 14.76 5.38
C GLY A 258 -23.34 13.84 4.54
N VAL A 259 -22.52 13.01 5.19
CA VAL A 259 -21.60 12.07 4.54
C VAL A 259 -21.98 10.64 4.92
N GLU A 260 -21.95 9.71 3.97
CA GLU A 260 -22.25 8.30 4.24
C GLU A 260 -21.04 7.54 4.82
N PRO A 261 -21.23 6.60 5.77
CA PRO A 261 -20.21 5.65 6.16
C PRO A 261 -19.67 4.87 4.95
N ASN A 262 -18.35 4.75 4.87
CA ASN A 262 -17.67 4.09 3.74
C ASN A 262 -16.90 2.82 4.16
N THR A 263 -17.05 2.41 5.42
CA THR A 263 -16.47 1.20 6.00
C THR A 263 -17.45 0.42 6.86
N LEU A 264 -17.30 -0.90 6.84
CA LEU A 264 -18.05 -1.83 7.68
C LEU A 264 -17.15 -3.00 8.09
N THR A 265 -17.14 -3.32 9.38
CA THR A 265 -16.47 -4.49 9.96
C THR A 265 -17.43 -5.17 10.92
N THR A 266 -17.55 -6.49 10.85
CA THR A 266 -18.16 -7.27 11.92
C THR A 266 -17.08 -7.68 12.92
N ALA A 267 -17.25 -7.34 14.20
CA ALA A 267 -16.33 -7.66 15.27
C ALA A 267 -16.98 -8.63 16.26
N LYS A 268 -16.36 -9.79 16.45
CA LYS A 268 -16.77 -10.82 17.40
C LYS A 268 -15.68 -11.06 18.43
N ILE A 269 -16.04 -11.20 19.69
CA ILE A 269 -15.14 -11.64 20.75
C ILE A 269 -15.21 -13.17 20.81
N LEU A 270 -14.10 -13.85 20.53
CA LEU A 270 -14.00 -15.30 20.62
C LEU A 270 -13.84 -15.78 22.06
N ARG A 271 -13.07 -15.03 22.85
CA ARG A 271 -12.85 -15.26 24.28
C ARG A 271 -12.32 -14.01 24.95
N THR A 272 -12.63 -13.85 26.22
CA THR A 272 -12.01 -12.84 27.08
C THR A 272 -10.90 -13.46 27.94
N PHE A 273 -9.99 -12.62 28.43
CA PHE A 273 -8.93 -12.99 29.34
C PHE A 273 -8.36 -11.74 30.04
N THR A 274 -7.75 -11.95 31.20
CA THR A 274 -6.94 -10.91 31.86
C THR A 274 -5.46 -11.26 31.65
N PRO A 275 -4.70 -10.47 30.89
CA PRO A 275 -3.29 -10.76 30.67
C PRO A 275 -2.50 -10.60 31.97
N SER A 276 -1.49 -11.43 32.17
CA SER A 276 -0.56 -11.24 33.29
C SER A 276 0.20 -9.92 33.11
N ALA A 277 0.59 -9.27 34.21
CA ALA A 277 1.40 -8.05 34.15
C ALA A 277 2.69 -8.24 33.31
N GLN A 278 3.27 -9.44 33.31
CA GLN A 278 4.43 -9.80 32.51
C GLN A 278 4.12 -9.85 31.00
N ALA A 279 2.96 -10.39 30.61
CA ALA A 279 2.56 -10.50 29.20
C ALA A 279 2.36 -9.12 28.54
N VAL A 280 1.91 -8.13 29.31
CA VAL A 280 1.63 -6.76 28.82
C VAL A 280 2.72 -5.73 29.14
N ALA A 281 3.74 -6.08 29.93
CA ALA A 281 4.81 -5.16 30.33
C ALA A 281 5.50 -4.48 29.13
N GLY A 282 5.68 -5.20 28.02
CA GLY A 282 6.27 -4.68 26.79
C GLY A 282 5.38 -3.72 25.99
N TRP A 283 4.06 -3.73 26.25
CA TRP A 283 3.02 -3.23 25.35
C TRP A 283 2.30 -1.99 25.87
N ARG A 284 2.59 -1.56 27.11
CA ARG A 284 1.88 -0.48 27.82
C ARG A 284 0.38 -0.76 27.99
N ALA A 285 0.00 -2.03 28.14
CA ALA A 285 -1.38 -2.40 28.36
C ALA A 285 -1.77 -2.34 29.84
N GLU A 286 -3.02 -1.98 30.11
CA GLU A 286 -3.56 -1.89 31.47
C GLU A 286 -3.76 -3.30 32.05
N PRO A 287 -3.07 -3.66 33.15
CA PRO A 287 -3.11 -5.02 33.70
C PRO A 287 -4.46 -5.39 34.33
N ASN A 288 -5.27 -4.39 34.70
CA ASN A 288 -6.57 -4.60 35.35
C ASN A 288 -7.75 -4.50 34.38
N ARG A 289 -7.50 -4.29 33.09
CA ARG A 289 -8.54 -4.24 32.05
C ARG A 289 -8.79 -5.64 31.52
N GLU A 290 -10.04 -5.99 31.23
CA GLU A 290 -10.35 -7.24 30.54
C GLU A 290 -10.00 -7.13 29.05
N TRP A 291 -9.32 -8.15 28.53
CA TRP A 291 -8.90 -8.25 27.13
C TRP A 291 -9.69 -9.32 26.41
N ALA A 292 -9.67 -9.24 25.08
CA ALA A 292 -10.36 -10.18 24.22
C ALA A 292 -9.50 -10.55 23.00
N LEU A 293 -9.65 -11.80 22.59
CA LEU A 293 -9.29 -12.24 21.26
C LEU A 293 -10.50 -12.01 20.35
N TYR A 294 -10.34 -11.13 19.38
CA TYR A 294 -11.36 -10.80 18.40
C TYR A 294 -11.21 -11.63 17.13
N ASP A 295 -12.34 -11.92 16.52
CA ASP A 295 -12.50 -12.28 15.11
C ASP A 295 -13.13 -11.08 14.39
N LEU A 296 -12.44 -10.54 13.39
CA LEU A 296 -12.81 -9.33 12.68
C LEU A 296 -13.00 -9.66 11.20
N ALA A 297 -14.22 -9.44 10.69
CA ALA A 297 -14.57 -9.64 9.29
C ALA A 297 -14.80 -8.28 8.60
N PRO A 298 -13.80 -7.71 7.90
CA PRO A 298 -13.97 -6.45 7.19
C PRO A 298 -14.69 -6.65 5.84
N HIS A 299 -15.88 -6.06 5.74
CA HIS A 299 -16.70 -6.02 4.52
C HIS A 299 -16.23 -4.96 3.51
N THR A 300 -15.26 -4.14 3.91
CA THR A 300 -14.58 -3.13 3.10
C THR A 300 -13.06 -3.27 3.26
N GLY A 301 -12.26 -2.45 2.57
CA GLY A 301 -10.80 -2.56 2.57
C GLY A 301 -10.10 -1.20 2.57
N LYS A 302 -10.40 -0.34 3.56
CA LYS A 302 -9.71 0.95 3.71
C LYS A 302 -8.43 0.80 4.52
N THR A 303 -7.47 1.68 4.27
CA THR A 303 -6.23 1.79 5.05
C THR A 303 -6.55 1.88 6.55
N HIS A 304 -5.86 1.07 7.36
CA HIS A 304 -6.03 1.02 8.82
C HIS A 304 -7.45 0.73 9.34
N GLN A 305 -8.39 0.26 8.51
CA GLN A 305 -9.81 0.13 8.90
C GLN A 305 -10.02 -0.59 10.23
N LEU A 306 -9.44 -1.79 10.41
CA LEU A 306 -9.61 -2.59 11.64
C LEU A 306 -9.03 -1.89 12.87
N ARG A 307 -7.88 -1.23 12.71
CA ARG A 307 -7.18 -0.50 13.78
C ARG A 307 -8.00 0.71 14.23
N ALA A 308 -8.52 1.47 13.26
CA ALA A 308 -9.38 2.62 13.52
C ALA A 308 -10.73 2.20 14.13
N HIS A 309 -11.34 1.13 13.63
CA HIS A 309 -12.60 0.59 14.16
C HIS A 309 -12.47 0.15 15.62
N LEU A 310 -11.46 -0.65 15.95
CA LEU A 310 -11.23 -1.07 17.32
C LEU A 310 -10.85 0.12 18.24
N ASN A 311 -10.08 1.09 17.74
CA ASN A 311 -9.81 2.33 18.47
C ASN A 311 -11.08 3.14 18.77
N MET A 312 -12.01 3.25 17.81
CA MET A 312 -13.30 3.94 17.99
C MET A 312 -14.17 3.30 19.08
N LEU A 313 -14.01 1.99 19.32
CA LEU A 313 -14.65 1.27 20.43
C LEU A 313 -13.92 1.44 21.77
N SER A 314 -12.96 2.37 21.85
CA SER A 314 -12.03 2.53 22.97
C SER A 314 -11.22 1.25 23.27
N ALA A 315 -11.02 0.40 22.27
CA ALA A 315 -10.35 -0.89 22.36
C ALA A 315 -9.18 -0.97 21.36
N PRO A 316 -8.16 -0.07 21.44
CA PRO A 316 -7.04 -0.09 20.50
C PRO A 316 -6.32 -1.45 20.53
N ILE A 317 -5.86 -1.89 19.36
CA ILE A 317 -5.17 -3.17 19.21
C ILE A 317 -3.86 -3.14 19.99
N LEU A 318 -3.57 -4.22 20.71
CA LEU A 318 -2.33 -4.37 21.45
C LEU A 318 -1.12 -4.26 20.50
N GLY A 319 -0.16 -3.39 20.83
CA GLY A 319 1.07 -3.18 20.04
C GLY A 319 0.89 -2.23 18.86
N ASP A 320 -0.24 -1.54 18.79
CA ASP A 320 -0.46 -0.51 17.79
C ASP A 320 0.33 0.77 18.14
N VAL A 321 1.27 1.14 17.27
CA VAL A 321 2.10 2.34 17.42
C VAL A 321 1.46 3.61 16.86
N LEU A 322 0.30 3.50 16.22
CA LEU A 322 -0.42 4.63 15.64
C LEU A 322 -1.72 4.95 16.37
N TYR A 323 -2.38 3.97 16.98
CA TYR A 323 -3.65 4.15 17.68
C TYR A 323 -3.53 3.75 19.15
N PRO A 324 -4.10 4.52 20.10
CA PRO A 324 -4.93 5.72 19.91
C PRO A 324 -4.13 6.98 19.55
N GLN A 325 -2.83 6.99 19.87
CA GLN A 325 -1.93 8.11 19.63
C GLN A 325 -0.71 7.60 18.86
N VAL A 326 -0.20 8.45 17.97
CA VAL A 326 1.03 8.15 17.24
C VAL A 326 2.20 8.21 18.21
N LEU A 327 2.87 7.07 18.39
CA LEU A 327 4.09 7.01 19.18
C LEU A 327 5.27 7.65 18.42
N PRO A 328 6.27 8.18 19.12
CA PRO A 328 7.50 8.65 18.49
C PRO A 328 8.15 7.56 17.64
N ASP A 329 8.84 7.98 16.58
CA ASP A 329 9.58 7.04 15.74
C ASP A 329 10.64 6.33 16.58
N ALA A 330 10.66 5.00 16.50
CA ALA A 330 11.51 4.13 17.29
C ALA A 330 11.81 2.86 16.50
N PRO A 331 12.94 2.19 16.78
CA PRO A 331 13.24 0.90 16.19
C PRO A 331 12.10 -0.10 16.42
N ASP A 332 11.94 -1.03 15.46
CA ASP A 332 10.99 -2.13 15.63
C ASP A 332 11.31 -2.93 16.89
N ARG A 333 10.24 -3.44 17.52
CA ARG A 333 10.31 -4.34 18.68
C ARG A 333 9.71 -5.69 18.31
N PRO A 334 10.48 -6.58 17.65
CA PRO A 334 9.98 -7.88 17.18
C PRO A 334 9.34 -8.74 18.27
N GLU A 335 9.75 -8.54 19.52
CA GLU A 335 9.23 -9.21 20.70
C GLU A 335 7.80 -8.74 21.08
N TYR A 336 7.36 -7.57 20.59
CA TYR A 336 6.04 -6.99 20.85
C TYR A 336 5.36 -6.51 19.54
N PRO A 337 5.07 -7.43 18.60
CA PRO A 337 4.46 -7.08 17.32
C PRO A 337 2.99 -6.67 17.48
N LEU A 338 2.48 -5.82 16.59
CA LEU A 338 1.04 -5.56 16.49
C LEU A 338 0.22 -6.87 16.54
N GLN A 339 -0.69 -7.01 17.51
CA GLN A 339 -1.57 -8.18 17.63
C GLN A 339 -2.75 -8.08 16.67
N LEU A 340 -2.43 -8.04 15.39
CA LEU A 340 -3.37 -8.13 14.29
C LEU A 340 -2.82 -9.11 13.26
N LEU A 341 -3.61 -10.14 12.98
CA LEU A 341 -3.26 -11.22 12.08
C LEU A 341 -4.33 -11.34 10.99
N ALA A 342 -3.95 -11.27 9.72
CA ALA A 342 -4.79 -11.69 8.60
C ALA A 342 -4.91 -13.23 8.63
N TYR A 343 -5.91 -13.72 9.37
CA TYR A 343 -5.97 -15.12 9.79
C TYR A 343 -6.43 -16.05 8.68
N SER A 344 -7.48 -15.70 7.93
CA SER A 344 -7.96 -16.55 6.85
C SER A 344 -8.52 -15.78 5.66
N LEU A 345 -8.44 -16.42 4.49
CA LEU A 345 -9.08 -16.00 3.25
C LEU A 345 -9.86 -17.19 2.67
N HIS A 346 -11.11 -16.94 2.27
CA HIS A 346 -11.95 -17.93 1.59
C HIS A 346 -12.51 -17.31 0.31
N PHE A 347 -12.29 -17.96 -0.83
CA PHE A 347 -12.72 -17.47 -2.13
C PHE A 347 -12.85 -18.58 -3.17
N GLU A 348 -13.54 -18.30 -4.27
CA GLU A 348 -13.55 -19.12 -5.47
C GLU A 348 -12.44 -18.63 -6.41
N HIS A 349 -11.51 -19.50 -6.78
CA HIS A 349 -10.42 -19.16 -7.67
C HIS A 349 -10.99 -18.64 -9.01
N PRO A 350 -10.72 -17.38 -9.40
CA PRO A 350 -11.44 -16.71 -10.49
C PRO A 350 -11.05 -17.18 -11.91
N ILE A 351 -10.34 -18.30 -12.02
CA ILE A 351 -9.88 -18.89 -13.28
C ILE A 351 -10.28 -20.36 -13.32
N THR A 352 -9.97 -21.12 -12.26
CA THR A 352 -10.28 -22.55 -12.19
C THR A 352 -11.69 -22.85 -11.64
N GLY A 353 -12.30 -21.92 -10.89
CA GLY A 353 -13.56 -22.13 -10.17
C GLY A 353 -13.44 -22.96 -8.89
N GLU A 354 -12.21 -23.34 -8.49
CA GLU A 354 -11.98 -24.12 -7.28
C GLU A 354 -12.21 -23.28 -6.02
N ARG A 355 -12.79 -23.88 -4.97
CA ARG A 355 -12.86 -23.24 -3.66
C ARG A 355 -11.52 -23.32 -2.96
N VAL A 356 -11.00 -22.17 -2.55
CA VAL A 356 -9.71 -22.05 -1.87
C VAL A 356 -9.92 -21.47 -0.48
N ASP A 357 -9.53 -22.26 0.52
CA ASP A 357 -9.63 -21.91 1.94
C ASP A 357 -8.21 -21.85 2.54
N LEU A 358 -7.78 -20.65 2.93
CA LEU A 358 -6.43 -20.39 3.41
C LEU A 358 -6.46 -19.95 4.86
N TYR A 359 -5.52 -20.48 5.65
CA TYR A 359 -5.34 -20.13 7.06
C TYR A 359 -3.87 -19.82 7.32
N SER A 360 -3.62 -18.74 8.08
CA SER A 360 -2.30 -18.45 8.61
C SER A 360 -1.94 -19.46 9.69
N GLY A 361 -0.71 -19.96 9.65
CA GLY A 361 -0.14 -20.81 10.69
C GLY A 361 0.44 -20.02 11.87
N ARG A 362 0.42 -18.69 11.81
CA ARG A 362 0.91 -17.81 12.89
C ARG A 362 -0.10 -17.68 14.02
N SER A 363 0.42 -17.44 15.22
CA SER A 363 -0.38 -17.14 16.41
C SER A 363 -0.14 -15.73 16.93
N LEU A 364 -1.13 -15.20 17.64
CA LEU A 364 -1.00 -13.97 18.41
C LEU A 364 -0.46 -14.33 19.79
N THR A 365 0.77 -13.92 20.07
CA THR A 365 1.50 -14.27 21.30
C THR A 365 0.79 -13.83 22.58
N ALA A 366 0.08 -12.70 22.54
CA ALA A 366 -0.67 -12.19 23.68
C ALA A 366 -2.00 -12.94 23.93
N ALA A 367 -2.45 -13.77 22.98
CA ALA A 367 -3.62 -14.62 23.10
C ALA A 367 -3.27 -16.11 23.16
N SER A 368 -2.03 -16.45 23.51
CA SER A 368 -1.59 -17.84 23.71
C SER A 368 -1.66 -18.23 25.18
#